data_AF-A0A971YSM2-F1
#
_entry.id   AF-A0A971YSM2-F1
#
_cell.length_a   1.000
_cell.length_b   1.000
_cell.length_c   1.000
_cell.angle_alpha   90.00
_cell.angle_beta   90.00
_cell.angle_gamma   90.00
#
_symmetry.space_group_name_H-M   'P 1'
#
loop_
_entity.id
_entity.type
_entity.pdbx_description
1 polymer ?
#
loop_
_entity_poly.entity_id
_entity_poly.type
_entity_poly.pdbx_seq_one_letter_code
_entity_poly.pdbx_strand_id
1 'polypeptide(L)' 'MQIQRGDIFYANLNPVIGSEQGGTRPVLILQNDIGNKYSPTTIVAA' A
#
# COMPACT_ATOMS: atom_id res chain seq x y z
N MET A 1 -11.73 9.01 -3.09
CA MET A 1 -10.46 8.70 -3.77
C MET A 1 -10.52 7.27 -4.23
N GLN A 2 -10.20 7.00 -5.49
CA GLN A 2 -10.19 5.65 -6.04
C GLN A 2 -8.72 5.17 -6.06
N ILE A 3 -8.44 4.05 -5.40
CA ILE A 3 -7.10 3.43 -5.38
C ILE A 3 -6.99 2.52 -6.60
N GLN A 4 -6.01 2.74 -7.47
CA GLN A 4 -5.80 1.93 -8.67
C GLN A 4 -4.41 1.28 -8.69
N ARG A 5 -4.31 0.14 -9.36
CA ARG A 5 -3.03 -0.53 -9.58
C ARG A 5 -2.07 0.38 -10.34
N GLY A 6 -0.87 0.57 -9.81
CA GLY A 6 0.14 1.45 -10.38
C GLY A 6 0.19 2.84 -9.77
N ASP A 7 -0.80 3.23 -8.95
CA ASP A 7 -0.72 4.48 -8.20
C ASP A 7 0.39 4.44 -7.15
N ILE A 8 0.91 5.61 -6.79
CA ILE A 8 1.86 5.79 -5.68
C ILE A 8 1.18 6.58 -4.57
N PHE A 9 1.20 6.03 -3.36
CA PHE A 9 0.66 6.67 -2.16
C PHE A 9 1.72 6.74 -1.06
N TYR A 10 1.68 7.78 -0.23
CA TYR A 10 2.41 7.75 1.04
C TYR A 10 1.65 6.88 2.05
N ALA A 11 2.31 5.87 2.60
CA ALA A 11 1.77 4.98 3.62
C ALA A 11 2.65 5.00 4.87
N ASN A 12 2.02 4.97 6.06
CA ASN A 12 2.71 4.71 7.31
C ASN A 12 2.78 3.20 7.54
N LEU A 13 3.99 2.65 7.50
CA LEU A 13 4.23 1.20 7.63
C LEU A 13 4.60 0.76 9.06
N ASN A 14 4.51 1.64 10.05
CA ASN A 14 4.82 1.31 11.45
C ASN A 14 3.59 0.74 12.20
N PRO A 15 3.79 -0.13 13.20
CA PRO A 15 5.07 -0.67 13.67
C PRO A 15 5.61 -1.79 12.76
N VAL A 16 6.93 -1.98 12.78
CA VAL A 16 7.64 -3.02 12.01
C VAL A 16 8.43 -3.96 12.93
N ILE A 17 8.69 -5.18 12.47
CA ILE A 17 9.47 -6.20 13.19
C ILE A 17 10.79 -6.47 12.43
N GLY A 18 11.92 -6.37 13.13
CA GLY A 18 13.23 -6.68 12.57
C GLY A 18 13.66 -5.72 11.46
N SER A 19 13.92 -6.25 10.26
CA SER A 19 14.37 -5.49 9.08
C SER A 19 13.25 -5.18 8.07
N GLU A 20 11.98 -5.28 8.49
CA GLU A 20 10.83 -4.84 7.70
C GLU A 20 10.93 -3.34 7.37
N GLN A 21 10.50 -2.97 6.16
CA GLN A 21 10.57 -1.59 5.70
C GLN A 21 9.55 -0.72 6.44
N GLY A 22 10.03 0.13 7.36
CA GLY A 22 9.17 0.99 8.19
C GLY A 22 9.13 2.47 7.79
N GLY A 23 8.39 3.25 8.58
CA GLY A 23 8.23 4.70 8.40
C GLY A 23 7.12 5.10 7.41
N THR A 24 6.90 6.41 7.29
CA THR A 24 5.99 6.98 6.28
C THR A 24 6.74 7.17 4.97
N ARG A 25 6.39 6.42 3.92
CA ARG A 25 7.12 6.42 2.65
C ARG A 25 6.19 6.19 1.45
N PRO A 26 6.60 6.58 0.23
CA PRO A 26 5.84 6.25 -0.97
C PRO A 26 5.84 4.73 -1.18
N VAL A 27 4.68 4.19 -1.56
CA VAL A 27 4.47 2.79 -1.89
C VAL A 27 3.69 2.67 -3.20
N LEU A 28 3.99 1.65 -4.00
CA LEU A 28 3.32 1.34 -5.25
C LEU A 28 2.16 0.37 -5.01
N ILE A 29 0.96 0.69 -5.50
CA ILE A 29 -0.20 -0.20 -5.41
C ILE A 29 -0.05 -1.36 -6.41
N LEU A 30 -0.06 -2.60 -5.91
CA LEU A 30 0.08 -3.83 -6.71
C LEU A 30 -1.23 -4.60 -6.88
N GLN A 31 -2.16 -4.48 -5.92
CA GLN A 31 -3.45 -5.17 -5.94
C GLN A 31 -4.30 -4.74 -7.14
N ASN A 32 -5.12 -5.66 -7.64
CA ASN A 32 -6.06 -5.41 -8.73
C ASN A 32 -7.19 -4.45 -8.34
N ASP A 33 -7.74 -3.74 -9.33
CA ASP A 33 -8.72 -2.66 -9.09
C ASP A 33 -10.06 -3.16 -8.54
N ILE A 34 -10.47 -4.40 -8.85
CA ILE A 34 -11.67 -4.99 -8.25
C ILE A 34 -11.46 -5.14 -6.74
N GLY A 35 -10.30 -5.68 -6.33
CA GLY A 35 -9.91 -5.76 -4.93
C GLY A 35 -9.86 -4.39 -4.27
N ASN A 36 -9.21 -3.41 -4.89
CA ASN A 36 -9.11 -2.04 -4.36
C ASN A 36 -10.47 -1.33 -4.23
N LYS A 37 -11.45 -1.71 -5.05
CA LYS A 37 -12.80 -1.12 -5.02
C LYS A 37 -13.65 -1.64 -3.87
N TYR A 38 -13.53 -2.92 -3.53
CA TYR A 38 -14.43 -3.59 -2.57
C TYR A 38 -13.76 -3.95 -1.24
N SER A 39 -12.43 -4.06 -1.20
CA SER A 39 -11.68 -4.41 0.00
C SER A 39 -11.27 -3.17 0.81
N PRO A 40 -11.32 -3.24 2.15
CA PRO A 40 -10.68 -2.23 3.00
C PRO A 40 -9.15 -2.35 3.02
N THR A 41 -8.56 -3.42 2.47
CA THR A 41 -7.11 -3.65 2.41
C THR A 41 -6.60 -3.69 0.97
N THR A 42 -5.33 -3.31 0.78
CA THR A 42 -4.63 -3.39 -0.51
C THR A 42 -3.23 -3.98 -0.34
N ILE A 43 -2.60 -4.36 -1.45
CA ILE A 43 -1.24 -4.91 -1.51
C ILE A 43 -0.35 -3.86 -2.14
N VAL A 44 0.79 -3.59 -1.50
CA VAL A 44 1.74 -2.55 -1.92
C VAL A 44 3.18 -3.07 -1.93
N ALA A 45 4.07 -2.37 -2.63
CA ALA A 45 5.53 -2.50 -2.50
C ALA A 45 6.13 -1.15 -2.07
N ALA A 46 7.10 -1.20 -1.16
CA ALA A 46 7.70 -0.05 -0.48
C ALA A 46 9.23 -0.04 -0.60
#